data_AF-A0AAD5D9W6-F1
#
_entry.id   AF-A0AAD5D9W6-F1
#
_cell.length_a   1.000
_cell.length_b   1.000
_cell.length_c   1.000
_cell.angle_alpha   90.00
_cell.angle_beta   90.00
_cell.angle_gamma   90.00
#
_symmetry.space_group_name_H-M   'P 1'
#
loop_
_entity.id
_entity.type
_entity.pdbx_description
1 polymer ?
#
loop_
_entity_poly.entity_id
_entity_poly.type
_entity_poly.pdbx_seq_one_letter_code
_entity_poly.pdbx_strand_id
1 'polypeptide(L)'
;MEEWRPIFSRFRLIIVKDPDLEEVKIPEGFDVCVYTESDIVKVIGSTKASLFSGYSVRYFGYLVSNKKYTIAIDDDCSPAKTKDGDLVDIVAQHLNNLKTPATPFFFNTLYDPYQKGTNFVRGYPFSLRGGVPCALSCGLWLNCADYDAPTQALKPDMRNTRYVDAVMTVPLKSMMPMSGVNIAFDRELVGHAMLPALKLVKEGKVRWETKEDVCCGLVVKTVCDHLKLGVKTGIPMGEALEGSPIVKSRKVIKELEICGFTMMFVLDVSQFPNSDLCGLVLHGSV
;
A
#
# COMPACT_ATOMS: atom_id res chain seq x y z
N MET A 1 14.93 -11.41 -7.18
CA MET A 1 15.39 -10.10 -7.69
C MET A 1 15.91 -10.13 -9.13
N GLU A 2 16.56 -11.19 -9.63
CA GLU A 2 17.00 -11.24 -11.04
C GLU A 2 15.86 -11.04 -12.04
N GLU A 3 14.70 -11.65 -11.80
CA GLU A 3 13.51 -11.49 -12.65
C GLU A 3 13.04 -10.03 -12.74
N TRP A 4 13.32 -9.23 -11.70
CA TRP A 4 12.99 -7.81 -11.66
C TRP A 4 14.04 -6.92 -12.33
N ARG A 5 15.18 -7.46 -12.78
CA ARG A 5 16.29 -6.69 -13.38
C ARG A 5 15.87 -5.74 -14.50
N PRO A 6 14.98 -6.12 -15.45
CA PRO A 6 14.53 -5.19 -16.50
C PRO A 6 13.82 -3.94 -15.97
N ILE A 7 13.23 -4.00 -14.78
CA ILE A 7 12.49 -2.91 -14.16
C ILE A 7 13.38 -2.17 -13.14
N PHE A 8 13.93 -2.90 -12.17
CA PHE A 8 14.56 -2.38 -10.96
C PHE A 8 15.96 -1.81 -11.17
N SER A 9 16.69 -2.25 -12.20
CA SER A 9 18.06 -1.76 -12.48
C SER A 9 18.15 -0.25 -12.71
N ARG A 10 17.02 0.40 -13.01
CA ARG A 10 16.90 1.84 -13.27
C ARG A 10 16.66 2.68 -12.00
N PHE A 11 16.46 2.04 -10.86
CA PHE A 11 16.01 2.69 -9.63
C PHE A 11 16.92 2.39 -8.45
N ARG A 12 16.91 3.29 -7.46
CA ARG A 12 17.50 3.02 -6.17
C ARG A 12 16.58 2.13 -5.36
N LEU A 13 17.08 0.99 -4.90
CA LEU A 13 16.35 0.04 -4.07
C LEU A 13 16.69 0.28 -2.60
N ILE A 14 15.65 0.27 -1.75
CA ILE A 14 15.79 0.25 -0.30
C ILE A 14 15.33 -1.13 0.15
N ILE A 15 16.23 -1.88 0.77
CA ILE A 15 15.92 -3.18 1.37
C ILE A 15 16.05 -3.00 2.87
N VAL A 16 14.97 -3.23 3.61
CA VAL A 16 15.03 -3.26 5.07
C VAL A 16 14.94 -4.71 5.50
N LYS A 17 16.02 -5.19 6.10
CA LYS A 17 16.13 -6.55 6.58
C LYS A 17 15.37 -6.68 7.91
N ASP A 18 14.44 -7.62 7.96
CA ASP A 18 13.83 -8.06 9.20
C ASP A 18 14.93 -8.63 10.14
N PRO A 19 14.99 -8.21 11.42
CA PRO A 19 15.92 -8.75 12.40
C PRO A 19 15.96 -10.29 12.44
N ASP A 20 14.84 -10.96 12.17
CA ASP A 20 14.71 -12.41 12.25
C ASP A 20 15.14 -13.17 10.98
N LEU A 21 15.50 -12.46 9.89
CA LEU A 21 15.88 -13.09 8.61
C LEU A 21 17.39 -13.42 8.53
N GLU A 22 17.71 -14.47 7.78
CA GLU A 22 19.09 -14.82 7.42
C GLU A 22 19.70 -13.81 6.42
N GLU A 23 20.92 -14.07 5.96
CA GLU A 23 21.61 -13.21 4.99
C GLU A 23 20.91 -13.22 3.62
N VAL A 24 20.51 -12.02 3.15
CA VAL A 24 19.85 -11.84 1.85
C VAL A 24 20.92 -11.68 0.77
N LYS A 25 20.97 -12.62 -0.18
CA LYS A 25 21.86 -12.52 -1.35
C LYS A 25 21.27 -11.56 -2.37
N ILE A 26 21.89 -10.40 -2.50
CA ILE A 26 21.52 -9.38 -3.48
C ILE A 26 22.42 -9.55 -4.70
N PRO A 27 21.89 -9.80 -5.91
CA PRO A 27 22.72 -9.92 -7.10
C PRO A 27 23.40 -8.60 -7.46
N GLU A 28 24.49 -8.70 -8.22
CA GLU A 28 25.25 -7.53 -8.65
C GLU A 28 24.49 -6.65 -9.66
N GLY A 29 24.88 -5.38 -9.74
CA GLY A 29 24.37 -4.42 -10.72
C GLY A 29 23.08 -3.70 -10.34
N PHE A 30 22.61 -3.81 -9.09
CA PHE A 30 21.54 -2.98 -8.54
C PHE A 30 22.09 -1.86 -7.65
N ASP A 31 21.50 -0.67 -7.72
CA ASP A 31 21.78 0.43 -6.79
C ASP A 31 20.99 0.22 -5.49
N VAL A 32 21.55 -0.52 -4.53
CA VAL A 32 20.84 -0.93 -3.31
C VAL A 32 21.38 -0.24 -2.07
N CYS A 33 20.48 0.16 -1.19
CA CYS A 33 20.77 0.54 0.18
C CYS A 33 20.07 -0.45 1.12
N VAL A 34 20.87 -1.17 1.92
CA VAL A 34 20.37 -2.17 2.86
C VAL A 34 20.37 -1.57 4.26
N TYR A 35 19.25 -1.71 4.96
CA TYR A 35 19.08 -1.31 6.35
C TYR A 35 18.85 -2.56 7.22
N THR A 36 19.46 -2.55 8.40
CA THR A 36 19.40 -3.63 9.39
C THR A 36 18.74 -3.14 10.68
N GLU A 37 18.52 -4.04 11.64
CA GLU A 37 18.09 -3.68 12.99
C GLU A 37 18.97 -2.59 13.62
N SER A 38 20.29 -2.67 13.40
CA SER A 38 21.23 -1.68 13.94
C SER A 38 20.97 -0.27 13.40
N ASP A 39 20.58 -0.16 12.12
CA ASP A 39 20.24 1.12 11.50
C ASP A 39 18.89 1.64 11.99
N ILE A 40 17.91 0.74 12.18
CA ILE A 40 16.62 1.06 12.79
C ILE A 40 16.86 1.66 14.19
N VAL A 41 17.58 0.95 15.06
CA VAL A 41 17.91 1.41 16.42
C VAL A 41 18.63 2.76 16.38
N LYS A 42 19.53 2.97 15.42
CA LYS A 42 20.27 4.23 15.27
C LYS A 42 19.36 5.41 14.91
N VAL A 43 18.35 5.21 14.07
CA VAL A 43 17.46 6.29 13.59
C VAL A 43 16.33 6.58 14.58
N ILE A 44 15.69 5.55 15.14
CA ILE A 44 14.46 5.72 15.94
C ILE A 44 14.61 5.40 17.43
N GLY A 45 15.77 4.87 17.84
CA GLY A 45 16.05 4.45 19.20
C GLY A 45 15.57 3.02 19.50
N SER A 46 16.25 2.35 20.44
CA SER A 46 15.97 0.95 20.81
C SER A 46 14.55 0.71 21.34
N THR A 47 13.96 1.70 22.01
CA THR A 47 12.61 1.59 22.58
C THR A 47 11.50 1.52 21.53
N LYS A 48 11.76 2.02 20.32
CA LYS A 48 10.80 2.04 19.20
C LYS A 48 11.14 1.05 18.11
N ALA A 49 12.33 0.44 18.13
CA ALA A 49 12.81 -0.49 17.11
C ALA A 49 11.85 -1.66 16.87
N SER A 50 11.19 -2.14 17.93
CA SER A 50 10.18 -3.21 17.85
C SER A 50 8.94 -2.87 17.02
N LEU A 51 8.70 -1.59 16.69
CA LEU A 51 7.64 -1.18 15.76
C LEU A 51 7.97 -1.54 14.30
N PHE A 52 9.23 -1.85 13.98
CA PHE A 52 9.72 -2.12 12.63
C PHE A 52 10.32 -3.53 12.55
N SER A 53 9.47 -4.53 12.78
CA SER A 53 9.82 -5.96 12.72
C SER A 53 8.70 -6.78 12.08
N GLY A 54 8.98 -7.97 11.58
CA GLY A 54 8.02 -8.70 10.77
C GLY A 54 7.64 -7.89 9.53
N TYR A 55 6.39 -8.03 9.13
CA TYR A 55 5.74 -7.26 8.08
C TYR A 55 5.87 -5.72 8.26
N SER A 56 5.84 -5.20 9.49
CA SER A 56 5.96 -3.75 9.74
C SER A 56 7.34 -3.15 9.41
N VAL A 57 8.37 -3.97 9.19
CA VAL A 57 9.74 -3.50 8.88
C VAL A 57 9.79 -2.62 7.61
N ARG A 58 8.91 -2.86 6.64
CA ARG A 58 8.83 -2.10 5.38
C ARG A 58 8.60 -0.60 5.59
N TYR A 59 7.89 -0.22 6.66
CA TYR A 59 7.59 1.18 6.95
C TYR A 59 8.84 1.97 7.33
N PHE A 60 9.89 1.28 7.80
CA PHE A 60 11.19 1.93 7.99
C PHE A 60 11.74 2.39 6.65
N GLY A 61 11.57 1.59 5.60
CA GLY A 61 11.93 1.95 4.22
C GLY A 61 11.18 3.18 3.72
N TYR A 62 9.91 3.34 4.12
CA TYR A 62 9.12 4.54 3.79
C TYR A 62 9.65 5.77 4.52
N LEU A 63 10.02 5.59 5.79
CA LEU A 63 10.59 6.64 6.63
C LEU A 63 11.95 7.13 6.11
N VAL A 64 12.84 6.23 5.70
CA VAL A 64 14.21 6.58 5.25
C VAL A 64 14.29 6.97 3.77
N SER A 65 13.25 6.69 2.98
CA SER A 65 13.21 7.11 1.58
C SER A 65 13.23 8.64 1.47
N ASN A 66 14.17 9.16 0.68
CA ASN A 66 14.27 10.60 0.40
C ASN A 66 13.76 10.97 -1.00
N LYS A 67 13.18 10.02 -1.73
CA LYS A 67 12.66 10.24 -3.08
C LYS A 67 11.24 10.80 -3.02
N LYS A 68 10.87 11.59 -4.03
CA LYS A 68 9.51 12.13 -4.16
C LYS A 68 8.48 11.00 -4.19
N TYR A 69 8.72 9.99 -5.02
CA TYR A 69 7.87 8.81 -5.12
C TYR A 69 8.55 7.61 -4.47
N THR A 70 7.85 6.96 -3.56
CA THR A 70 8.24 5.69 -2.95
C THR A 70 7.28 4.62 -3.43
N ILE A 71 7.81 3.49 -3.90
CA ILE A 71 7.05 2.34 -4.41
C ILE A 71 7.44 1.14 -3.56
N ALA A 72 6.46 0.46 -2.99
CA ALA A 72 6.66 -0.72 -2.17
C ALA A 72 6.26 -1.98 -2.95
N ILE A 73 7.17 -2.94 -3.05
CA ILE A 73 6.95 -4.23 -3.70
C ILE A 73 7.42 -5.30 -2.71
N ASP A 74 6.62 -6.35 -2.55
CA ASP A 74 6.93 -7.46 -1.64
C ASP A 74 8.05 -8.33 -2.20
N ASP A 75 8.78 -9.03 -1.31
CA ASP A 75 9.91 -9.88 -1.70
C ASP A 75 9.48 -11.24 -2.28
N ASP A 76 8.25 -11.67 -1.98
CA ASP A 76 7.60 -12.88 -2.47
C ASP A 76 6.83 -12.67 -3.79
N CYS A 77 7.21 -11.66 -4.57
CA CYS A 77 6.54 -11.28 -5.82
C CYS A 77 7.44 -11.41 -7.05
N SER A 78 6.80 -11.73 -8.17
CA SER A 78 7.39 -11.71 -9.51
C SER A 78 6.73 -10.64 -10.38
N PRO A 79 7.43 -10.13 -11.42
CA PRO A 79 6.80 -9.24 -12.38
C PRO A 79 5.66 -9.98 -13.10
N ALA A 80 4.46 -9.42 -13.09
CA ALA A 80 3.38 -10.01 -13.87
C ALA A 80 3.60 -9.86 -15.37
N LYS A 81 2.87 -10.67 -16.14
CA LYS A 81 2.80 -10.58 -17.59
C LYS A 81 1.39 -10.25 -18.05
N THR A 82 1.28 -9.56 -19.20
CA THR A 82 0.02 -9.39 -19.90
C THR A 82 -0.44 -10.72 -20.48
N LYS A 83 -1.67 -10.77 -21.02
CA LYS A 83 -2.19 -11.95 -21.73
C LYS A 83 -1.32 -12.33 -22.95
N ASP A 84 -0.65 -11.34 -23.53
CA ASP A 84 0.23 -11.52 -24.69
C ASP A 84 1.67 -11.92 -24.28
N GLY A 85 1.94 -12.03 -22.97
CA GLY A 85 3.22 -12.46 -22.41
C GLY A 85 4.20 -11.32 -22.13
N ASP A 86 3.81 -10.06 -22.38
CA ASP A 86 4.66 -8.89 -22.14
C ASP A 86 4.80 -8.59 -20.67
N LEU A 87 6.00 -8.16 -20.25
CA LEU A 87 6.29 -7.77 -18.88
C LEU A 87 5.47 -6.52 -18.49
N VAL A 88 4.78 -6.58 -17.36
CA VAL A 88 4.11 -5.41 -16.78
C VAL A 88 5.13 -4.59 -15.99
N ASP A 89 5.45 -3.38 -16.46
CA ASP A 89 6.29 -2.44 -15.71
C ASP A 89 5.50 -1.82 -14.55
N ILE A 90 5.48 -2.52 -13.42
CA ILE A 90 4.73 -2.13 -12.21
C ILE A 90 5.10 -0.72 -11.73
N VAL A 91 6.37 -0.32 -11.89
CA VAL A 91 6.86 1.00 -11.48
C VAL A 91 6.32 2.07 -12.40
N ALA A 92 6.35 1.84 -13.72
CA ALA A 92 5.78 2.79 -14.68
C ALA A 92 4.27 2.98 -14.47
N GLN A 93 3.54 1.91 -14.16
CA GLN A 93 2.10 1.97 -13.90
C GLN A 93 1.77 2.79 -12.65
N HIS A 94 2.46 2.52 -11.53
CA HIS A 94 2.34 3.34 -10.32
C HIS A 94 2.68 4.81 -10.57
N LEU A 95 3.76 5.09 -11.31
CA LEU A 95 4.17 6.46 -11.63
C LEU A 95 3.15 7.16 -12.53
N ASN A 96 2.53 6.45 -13.48
CA ASN A 96 1.46 7.00 -14.30
C ASN A 96 0.25 7.42 -13.44
N ASN A 97 -0.13 6.57 -12.48
CA ASN A 97 -1.22 6.88 -11.55
C ASN A 97 -0.90 8.11 -10.69
N LEU A 98 0.33 8.27 -10.20
CA LEU A 98 0.75 9.41 -9.38
C LEU A 98 0.94 10.70 -10.19
N LYS A 99 1.37 10.60 -11.46
CA LYS A 99 1.62 11.76 -12.33
C LYS A 99 0.35 12.31 -13.00
N THR A 100 -0.74 11.56 -12.98
CA THR A 100 -2.02 11.99 -13.57
C THR A 100 -2.99 12.42 -12.47
N PRO A 101 -3.85 13.44 -12.71
CA PRO A 101 -4.80 13.87 -11.70
C PRO A 101 -5.78 12.76 -11.32
N ALA A 102 -6.22 12.76 -10.08
CA ALA A 102 -7.33 11.95 -9.59
C ALA A 102 -8.63 12.77 -9.60
N THR A 103 -9.77 12.11 -9.74
CA THR A 103 -11.08 12.77 -9.87
C THR A 103 -12.07 12.35 -8.78
N PRO A 104 -11.80 12.65 -7.48
CA PRO A 104 -12.54 12.07 -6.36
C PRO A 104 -13.93 12.70 -6.13
N PHE A 105 -14.16 13.90 -6.65
CA PHE A 105 -15.38 14.69 -6.37
C PHE A 105 -16.60 14.28 -7.19
N PHE A 106 -16.39 13.58 -8.30
CA PHE A 106 -17.47 13.05 -9.13
C PHE A 106 -17.00 11.72 -9.70
N PHE A 107 -17.81 10.68 -9.51
CA PHE A 107 -17.42 9.33 -9.88
C PHE A 107 -17.55 9.14 -11.39
N ASN A 108 -16.42 8.88 -12.07
CA ASN A 108 -16.43 8.52 -13.48
C ASN A 108 -16.81 7.04 -13.62
N THR A 109 -18.03 6.75 -14.07
CA THR A 109 -18.61 5.40 -14.06
C THR A 109 -18.00 4.42 -15.05
N LEU A 110 -17.06 4.86 -15.89
CA LEU A 110 -16.30 4.00 -16.80
C LEU A 110 -14.98 3.57 -16.12
N TYR A 111 -13.91 4.34 -16.33
CA TYR A 111 -12.57 4.13 -15.74
C TYR A 111 -11.92 5.49 -15.46
N ASP A 112 -10.72 5.51 -14.88
CA ASP A 112 -9.95 6.74 -14.72
C ASP A 112 -9.75 7.43 -16.09
N PRO A 113 -10.13 8.72 -16.24
CA PRO A 113 -10.17 9.40 -17.54
C PRO A 113 -8.79 9.76 -18.09
N TYR A 114 -7.73 9.55 -17.31
CA TYR A 114 -6.35 9.81 -17.70
C TYR A 114 -5.62 8.54 -18.18
N GLN A 115 -6.31 7.40 -18.23
CA GLN A 115 -5.79 6.20 -18.86
C GLN A 115 -5.90 6.27 -20.38
N LYS A 116 -5.07 5.48 -21.07
CA LYS A 116 -5.11 5.40 -22.52
C LYS A 116 -6.45 4.82 -22.97
N GLY A 117 -7.11 5.49 -23.91
CA GLY A 117 -8.37 5.02 -24.50
C GLY A 117 -9.61 5.26 -23.64
N THR A 118 -9.49 5.98 -22.53
CA THR A 118 -10.62 6.34 -21.67
C THR A 118 -10.90 7.84 -21.72
N ASN A 119 -12.06 8.28 -21.23
CA ASN A 119 -12.41 9.69 -21.11
C ASN A 119 -13.48 9.89 -20.03
N PHE A 120 -13.84 11.14 -19.76
CA PHE A 120 -14.97 11.51 -18.93
C PHE A 120 -16.30 11.08 -19.58
N VAL A 121 -17.16 10.43 -18.79
CA VAL A 121 -18.50 10.03 -19.24
C VAL A 121 -19.44 11.22 -19.43
N ARG A 122 -20.53 11.01 -20.15
CA ARG A 122 -21.62 12.01 -20.28
C ARG A 122 -22.13 12.39 -18.89
N GLY A 123 -22.31 13.70 -18.67
CA GLY A 123 -22.79 14.24 -17.40
C GLY A 123 -21.68 14.61 -16.41
N TYR A 124 -20.41 14.25 -16.69
CA TYR A 124 -19.30 14.68 -15.85
C TYR A 124 -19.06 16.19 -15.97
N PRO A 125 -19.18 16.97 -14.87
CA PRO A 125 -19.08 18.43 -14.90
C PRO A 125 -17.72 18.90 -15.43
N PHE A 126 -17.72 19.80 -16.42
CA PHE A 126 -16.49 20.33 -17.03
C PHE A 126 -15.56 21.00 -16.01
N SER A 127 -16.12 21.72 -15.04
CA SER A 127 -15.37 22.39 -13.97
C SER A 127 -14.60 21.43 -13.05
N LEU A 128 -14.98 20.15 -13.00
CA LEU A 128 -14.33 19.13 -12.16
C LEU A 128 -13.34 18.26 -12.92
N ARG A 129 -13.25 18.41 -14.25
CA ARG A 129 -12.39 17.56 -15.09
C ARG A 129 -10.89 17.76 -14.84
N GLY A 130 -10.48 18.90 -14.27
CA GLY A 130 -9.08 19.15 -13.90
C GLY A 130 -8.57 18.23 -12.77
N GLY A 131 -9.46 17.61 -12.01
CA GLY A 131 -9.10 16.72 -10.91
C GLY A 131 -8.27 17.40 -9.81
N VAL A 132 -7.56 16.56 -9.06
CA VAL A 132 -6.64 16.96 -7.98
C VAL A 132 -5.35 16.14 -8.06
N PRO A 133 -4.24 16.56 -7.42
CA PRO A 133 -3.02 15.76 -7.34
C PRO A 133 -3.30 14.37 -6.75
N CYS A 134 -2.72 13.34 -7.37
CA CYS A 134 -2.79 11.96 -6.88
C CYS A 134 -1.64 11.72 -5.89
N ALA A 135 -1.98 11.41 -4.64
CA ALA A 135 -0.99 11.22 -3.58
C ALA A 135 -0.63 9.75 -3.35
N LEU A 136 -1.51 8.82 -3.70
CA LEU A 136 -1.35 7.39 -3.49
C LEU A 136 -1.94 6.59 -4.66
N SER A 137 -1.23 5.54 -5.06
CA SER A 137 -1.64 4.54 -6.04
C SER A 137 -1.62 3.15 -5.39
N CYS A 138 -2.76 2.46 -5.43
CA CYS A 138 -2.91 1.08 -4.94
C CYS A 138 -2.96 0.06 -6.08
N GLY A 139 -2.13 -0.96 -5.93
CA GLY A 139 -1.99 -2.18 -6.72
C GLY A 139 -3.22 -3.04 -6.88
N LEU A 140 -3.33 -3.72 -8.03
CA LEU A 140 -4.09 -4.96 -8.11
C LEU A 140 -3.14 -6.14 -8.01
N TRP A 141 -3.58 -7.25 -7.46
CA TRP A 141 -2.76 -8.44 -7.29
C TRP A 141 -3.16 -9.53 -8.26
N LEU A 142 -2.19 -10.17 -8.92
CA LEU A 142 -2.40 -11.43 -9.63
C LEU A 142 -1.95 -12.61 -8.75
N ASN A 143 -2.52 -13.78 -9.04
CA ASN A 143 -2.33 -15.01 -8.27
C ASN A 143 -2.93 -14.92 -6.86
N CYS A 144 -2.24 -14.36 -5.86
CA CYS A 144 -2.77 -14.21 -4.50
C CYS A 144 -3.26 -12.78 -4.27
N ALA A 145 -4.59 -12.60 -4.22
CA ALA A 145 -5.17 -11.32 -3.84
C ALA A 145 -5.15 -11.12 -2.32
N ASP A 146 -5.13 -9.85 -1.91
CA ASP A 146 -5.05 -9.42 -0.51
C ASP A 146 -6.42 -9.54 0.20
N TYR A 147 -6.94 -10.76 0.25
CA TYR A 147 -8.21 -11.06 0.93
C TYR A 147 -8.04 -11.03 2.45
N ASP A 148 -9.15 -10.84 3.18
CA ASP A 148 -9.16 -11.01 4.63
C ASP A 148 -8.76 -12.43 5.05
N ALA A 149 -8.27 -12.56 6.30
CA ALA A 149 -7.81 -13.82 6.86
C ALA A 149 -8.85 -14.96 6.78
N PRO A 150 -10.14 -14.74 7.13
CA PRO A 150 -11.15 -15.76 6.98
C PRO A 150 -11.25 -16.29 5.56
N THR A 151 -11.28 -15.38 4.57
CA THR A 151 -11.39 -15.73 3.16
C THR A 151 -10.19 -16.54 2.70
N GLN A 152 -8.97 -16.13 3.08
CA GLN A 152 -7.76 -16.89 2.77
C GLN A 152 -7.75 -18.27 3.43
N ALA A 153 -8.16 -18.37 4.70
CA ALA A 153 -8.20 -19.63 5.44
C ALA A 153 -9.26 -20.62 4.90
N LEU A 154 -10.41 -20.10 4.45
CA LEU A 154 -11.50 -20.89 3.90
C LEU A 154 -11.30 -21.24 2.42
N LYS A 155 -10.53 -20.43 1.69
CA LYS A 155 -10.30 -20.60 0.24
C LYS A 155 -8.81 -20.50 -0.11
N PRO A 156 -7.95 -21.38 0.44
CA PRO A 156 -6.50 -21.29 0.29
C PRO A 156 -6.03 -21.49 -1.16
N ASP A 157 -6.84 -22.14 -2.00
CA ASP A 157 -6.55 -22.39 -3.42
C ASP A 157 -7.16 -21.33 -4.36
N MET A 158 -7.88 -20.35 -3.82
CA MET A 158 -8.44 -19.27 -4.64
C MET A 158 -7.31 -18.43 -5.22
N ARG A 159 -7.33 -18.26 -6.54
CA ARG A 159 -6.40 -17.40 -7.26
C ARG A 159 -7.11 -16.32 -8.07
N ASN A 160 -6.55 -15.12 -8.06
CA ASN A 160 -6.95 -14.08 -8.99
C ASN A 160 -6.20 -14.24 -10.31
N THR A 161 -6.84 -14.90 -11.27
CA THR A 161 -6.31 -15.10 -12.63
C THR A 161 -6.79 -14.02 -13.60
N ARG A 162 -7.65 -13.11 -13.15
CA ARG A 162 -8.23 -12.08 -14.02
C ARG A 162 -7.32 -10.86 -14.07
N TYR A 163 -6.63 -10.71 -15.20
CA TYR A 163 -6.02 -9.43 -15.58
C TYR A 163 -7.13 -8.39 -15.80
N VAL A 164 -7.18 -7.38 -14.95
CA VAL A 164 -8.14 -6.27 -15.05
C VAL A 164 -7.41 -5.06 -15.60
N ASP A 165 -7.68 -4.69 -16.86
CA ASP A 165 -7.04 -3.55 -17.50
C ASP A 165 -7.74 -2.21 -17.14
N ALA A 166 -7.74 -1.85 -15.85
CA ALA A 166 -8.44 -0.65 -15.38
C ALA A 166 -7.79 0.03 -14.17
N VAL A 167 -7.86 1.36 -14.16
CA VAL A 167 -7.57 2.24 -13.02
C VAL A 167 -8.84 3.02 -12.69
N MET A 168 -9.06 3.32 -11.41
CA MET A 168 -10.16 4.15 -10.92
C MET A 168 -9.65 5.09 -9.84
N THR A 169 -10.28 6.26 -9.73
CA THR A 169 -10.11 7.12 -8.56
C THR A 169 -11.03 6.66 -7.43
N VAL A 170 -10.50 6.57 -6.21
CA VAL A 170 -11.29 6.30 -5.01
C VAL A 170 -12.12 7.55 -4.66
N PRO A 171 -13.45 7.45 -4.52
CA PRO A 171 -14.30 8.63 -4.29
C PRO A 171 -14.01 9.36 -2.98
N LEU A 172 -14.32 10.66 -2.96
CA LEU A 172 -14.29 11.49 -1.76
C LEU A 172 -15.16 10.86 -0.65
N LYS A 173 -14.68 10.85 0.60
CA LYS A 173 -15.35 10.29 1.79
C LYS A 173 -15.61 8.78 1.76
N SER A 174 -15.12 8.06 0.76
CA SER A 174 -15.05 6.60 0.81
C SER A 174 -13.86 6.17 1.67
N MET A 175 -14.08 5.22 2.57
CA MET A 175 -13.00 4.50 3.24
C MET A 175 -12.33 3.53 2.25
N MET A 176 -11.06 3.25 2.47
CA MET A 176 -10.27 2.38 1.58
C MET A 176 -9.33 1.51 2.42
N PRO A 177 -9.47 0.17 2.37
CA PRO A 177 -8.41 -0.71 2.87
C PRO A 177 -7.20 -0.60 1.94
N MET A 178 -5.99 -0.63 2.51
CA MET A 178 -4.75 -0.55 1.75
C MET A 178 -3.86 -1.72 2.12
N SER A 179 -3.24 -2.32 1.12
CA SER A 179 -2.14 -3.25 1.33
C SER A 179 -0.87 -2.46 1.69
N GLY A 180 -0.03 -3.01 2.57
CA GLY A 180 1.28 -2.43 2.84
C GLY A 180 2.25 -2.54 1.65
N VAL A 181 1.91 -3.26 0.59
CA VAL A 181 2.80 -3.52 -0.57
C VAL A 181 2.01 -3.42 -1.86
N ASN A 182 2.70 -3.36 -3.00
CA ASN A 182 2.11 -3.00 -4.29
C ASN A 182 1.37 -1.65 -4.20
N ILE A 183 2.06 -0.68 -3.59
CA ILE A 183 1.60 0.69 -3.41
C ILE A 183 2.68 1.66 -3.86
N ALA A 184 2.27 2.85 -4.27
CA ALA A 184 3.17 3.96 -4.50
C ALA A 184 2.57 5.25 -3.98
N PHE A 185 3.39 6.11 -3.39
CA PHE A 185 2.91 7.38 -2.85
C PHE A 185 3.89 8.52 -3.09
N ASP A 186 3.34 9.73 -3.13
CA ASP A 186 4.11 10.97 -3.05
C ASP A 186 4.46 11.26 -1.59
N ARG A 187 5.74 11.13 -1.26
CA ARG A 187 6.28 11.29 0.10
C ARG A 187 5.99 12.68 0.66
N GLU A 188 6.03 13.71 -0.18
CA GLU A 188 5.81 15.09 0.27
C GLU A 188 4.36 15.34 0.65
N LEU A 189 3.43 14.62 0.01
CA LEU A 189 1.99 14.77 0.26
C LEU A 189 1.50 13.92 1.42
N VAL A 190 1.89 12.64 1.48
CA VAL A 190 1.31 11.67 2.44
C VAL A 190 2.34 10.85 3.20
N GLY A 191 3.65 11.10 3.05
CA GLY A 191 4.69 10.29 3.69
C GLY A 191 4.55 10.19 5.22
N HIS A 192 4.10 11.25 5.89
CA HIS A 192 3.86 11.27 7.34
C HIS A 192 2.69 10.37 7.77
N ALA A 193 1.74 10.10 6.86
CA ALA A 193 0.63 9.18 7.10
C ALA A 193 0.99 7.71 6.81
N MET A 194 2.18 7.45 6.24
CA MET A 194 2.68 6.11 5.89
C MET A 194 3.62 5.56 6.97
N LEU A 195 3.12 5.44 8.21
CA LEU A 195 3.86 4.92 9.37
C LEU A 195 3.09 3.74 9.97
N PRO A 196 3.77 2.75 10.60
CA PRO A 196 3.10 1.59 11.15
C PRO A 196 2.27 2.04 12.37
N ALA A 197 0.98 2.26 12.16
CA ALA A 197 0.01 2.57 13.21
C ALA A 197 -0.74 1.29 13.60
N LEU A 198 -1.18 1.18 14.86
CA LEU A 198 -1.99 0.04 15.35
C LEU A 198 -1.36 -1.36 15.18
N LYS A 199 -0.05 -1.51 15.42
CA LYS A 199 0.56 -2.84 15.61
C LYS A 199 0.11 -3.43 16.95
N LEU A 200 -0.73 -4.46 16.94
CA LEU A 200 -1.20 -5.06 18.21
C LEU A 200 -0.07 -5.86 18.89
N VAL A 201 -0.09 -5.92 20.23
CA VAL A 201 0.96 -6.53 21.08
C VAL A 201 1.26 -8.00 20.75
N LYS A 202 0.33 -8.71 20.09
CA LYS A 202 0.45 -10.12 19.69
C LYS A 202 0.51 -10.32 18.16
N GLU A 203 0.52 -9.26 17.37
CA GLU A 203 0.68 -9.34 15.92
C GLU A 203 2.17 -9.39 15.56
N GLY A 204 2.52 -10.14 14.51
CA GLY A 204 3.80 -9.89 13.87
C GLY A 204 4.51 -11.07 13.22
N LYS A 205 3.89 -12.26 13.13
CA LYS A 205 4.54 -13.38 12.42
C LYS A 205 3.84 -13.81 11.15
N VAL A 206 2.58 -13.43 10.96
CA VAL A 206 1.80 -13.77 9.76
C VAL A 206 0.98 -12.58 9.26
N ARG A 207 0.83 -12.45 7.94
CA ARG A 207 0.30 -11.24 7.26
C ARG A 207 -1.13 -10.86 7.66
N TRP A 208 -1.97 -11.81 8.05
CA TRP A 208 -3.35 -11.50 8.44
C TRP A 208 -3.50 -11.03 9.90
N GLU A 209 -2.47 -11.31 10.73
CA GLU A 209 -2.41 -10.74 12.06
C GLU A 209 -2.22 -9.23 11.95
N THR A 210 -1.37 -8.75 11.04
CA THR A 210 -1.09 -7.32 10.88
C THR A 210 -2.31 -6.50 10.42
N LYS A 211 -2.57 -5.37 11.09
CA LYS A 211 -3.62 -4.39 10.74
C LYS A 211 -3.07 -3.01 10.42
N GLU A 212 -1.75 -2.84 10.44
CA GLU A 212 -1.14 -1.53 10.29
C GLU A 212 -1.37 -0.91 8.91
N ASP A 213 -1.42 -1.72 7.86
CA ASP A 213 -1.67 -1.25 6.50
C ASP A 213 -3.12 -0.86 6.24
N VAL A 214 -4.07 -1.61 6.79
CA VAL A 214 -5.49 -1.21 6.80
C VAL A 214 -5.65 0.12 7.53
N CYS A 215 -5.04 0.29 8.70
CA CYS A 215 -5.05 1.55 9.43
C CYS A 215 -4.42 2.68 8.59
N CYS A 216 -3.27 2.44 7.96
CA CYS A 216 -2.64 3.42 7.04
C CYS A 216 -3.59 3.79 5.91
N GLY A 217 -4.29 2.83 5.31
CA GLY A 217 -5.31 3.05 4.28
C GLY A 217 -6.37 4.05 4.71
N LEU A 218 -6.93 3.84 5.89
CA LEU A 218 -7.95 4.71 6.47
C LEU A 218 -7.40 6.10 6.77
N VAL A 219 -6.22 6.20 7.39
CA VAL A 219 -5.60 7.48 7.75
C VAL A 219 -5.23 8.28 6.50
N VAL A 220 -4.51 7.67 5.56
CA VAL A 220 -4.08 8.33 4.31
C VAL A 220 -5.28 8.80 3.51
N LYS A 221 -6.35 7.99 3.45
CA LYS A 221 -7.56 8.39 2.73
C LYS A 221 -8.25 9.60 3.37
N THR A 222 -8.35 9.63 4.69
CA THR A 222 -8.89 10.78 5.44
C THR A 222 -8.03 12.04 5.22
N VAL A 223 -6.70 11.91 5.28
CA VAL A 223 -5.77 13.01 5.00
C VAL A 223 -5.92 13.52 3.56
N CYS A 224 -5.99 12.62 2.59
CA CYS A 224 -6.20 12.99 1.19
C CYS A 224 -7.50 13.76 0.99
N ASP A 225 -8.60 13.30 1.59
CA ASP A 225 -9.90 13.96 1.46
C ASP A 225 -9.90 15.36 2.08
N HIS A 226 -9.26 15.52 3.24
CA HIS A 226 -9.11 16.80 3.92
C HIS A 226 -8.27 17.79 3.10
N LEU A 227 -7.15 17.33 2.54
CA LEU A 227 -6.21 18.13 1.77
C LEU A 227 -6.60 18.29 0.29
N LYS A 228 -7.75 17.76 -0.13
CA LYS A 228 -8.19 17.73 -1.54
C LYS A 228 -7.15 17.08 -2.46
N LEU A 229 -6.58 15.98 -2.01
CA LEU A 229 -5.75 15.07 -2.79
C LEU A 229 -6.58 13.85 -3.20
N GLY A 230 -6.11 13.10 -4.17
CA GLY A 230 -6.78 11.89 -4.62
C GLY A 230 -5.94 10.63 -4.47
N VAL A 231 -6.64 9.50 -4.51
CA VAL A 231 -6.07 8.16 -4.46
C VAL A 231 -6.58 7.39 -5.67
N LYS A 232 -5.69 6.68 -6.36
CA LYS A 232 -6.06 5.77 -7.46
C LYS A 232 -5.86 4.33 -7.04
N THR A 233 -6.73 3.45 -7.51
CA THR A 233 -6.64 1.99 -7.38
C THR A 233 -6.83 1.35 -8.75
N GLY A 234 -6.25 0.19 -8.98
CA GLY A 234 -6.23 -0.42 -10.30
C GLY A 234 -4.85 -0.38 -10.95
N ILE A 235 -4.62 -1.25 -11.94
CA ILE A 235 -3.33 -1.82 -12.38
C ILE A 235 -2.07 -1.09 -11.91
N PRO A 236 -1.49 -1.55 -10.81
CA PRO A 236 -0.16 -2.16 -10.94
C PRO A 236 -0.21 -3.62 -10.49
N MET A 237 0.26 -4.57 -11.29
CA MET A 237 0.11 -5.99 -10.99
C MET A 237 1.47 -6.67 -10.86
N GLY A 238 1.88 -6.92 -9.61
CA GLY A 238 2.84 -7.96 -9.25
C GLY A 238 2.12 -9.30 -9.10
N GLU A 239 2.86 -10.38 -9.27
CA GLU A 239 2.37 -11.74 -9.13
C GLU A 239 2.97 -12.36 -7.88
N ALA A 240 2.15 -12.62 -6.87
CA ALA A 240 2.60 -13.28 -5.65
C ALA A 240 3.03 -14.72 -5.96
N LEU A 241 4.16 -15.16 -5.42
CA LEU A 241 4.71 -16.50 -5.62
C LEU A 241 3.87 -17.57 -4.92
N GLU A 242 3.82 -18.78 -5.51
CA GLU A 242 3.25 -19.95 -4.84
C GLU A 242 4.03 -20.27 -3.55
N GLY A 243 3.31 -20.39 -2.43
CA GLY A 243 3.91 -20.70 -1.12
C GLY A 243 4.22 -19.50 -0.23
N SER A 244 3.87 -18.28 -0.65
CA SER A 244 3.84 -17.10 0.22
C SER A 244 3.15 -17.42 1.57
N PRO A 245 3.65 -16.90 2.71
CA PRO A 245 3.08 -17.15 4.03
C PRO A 245 1.58 -16.85 4.15
N ILE A 246 1.01 -16.08 3.22
CA ILE A 246 -0.43 -15.84 2.97
C ILE A 246 -1.29 -17.11 3.14
N VAL A 247 -0.78 -18.30 2.79
CA VAL A 247 -1.62 -19.50 2.61
C VAL A 247 -1.84 -20.33 3.90
N LYS A 248 -1.21 -20.01 5.04
CA LYS A 248 -1.16 -20.96 6.18
C LYS A 248 -1.50 -20.40 7.57
N SER A 249 -2.79 -20.20 7.90
CA SER A 249 -3.32 -20.55 9.25
C SER A 249 -4.85 -20.53 9.35
N ARG A 250 -5.40 -21.20 10.39
CA ARG A 250 -6.83 -21.51 10.59
C ARG A 250 -7.50 -20.78 11.78
N LYS A 251 -7.00 -19.64 12.26
CA LYS A 251 -7.58 -18.99 13.46
C LYS A 251 -8.14 -17.62 13.12
N VAL A 252 -9.47 -17.51 12.94
CA VAL A 252 -10.11 -16.20 12.72
C VAL A 252 -11.52 -16.13 13.27
N ILE A 253 -11.74 -15.38 14.36
CA ILE A 253 -13.06 -14.87 14.78
C ILE A 253 -12.99 -13.44 15.37
N LYS A 254 -11.88 -13.00 15.99
CA LYS A 254 -11.78 -11.65 16.64
C LYS A 254 -11.41 -10.48 15.71
N GLU A 255 -11.19 -10.72 14.42
CA GLU A 255 -10.57 -9.73 13.52
C GLU A 255 -11.54 -8.66 12.98
N LEU A 256 -12.83 -9.00 12.78
CA LEU A 256 -13.82 -8.08 12.22
C LEU A 256 -14.22 -6.97 13.21
N GLU A 257 -14.21 -7.28 14.51
CA GLU A 257 -14.56 -6.32 15.56
C GLU A 257 -13.53 -5.18 15.65
N ILE A 258 -12.23 -5.50 15.58
CA ILE A 258 -11.14 -4.53 15.69
C ILE A 258 -11.10 -3.58 14.48
N CYS A 259 -11.34 -4.09 13.26
CA CYS A 259 -11.49 -3.25 12.07
C CYS A 259 -12.72 -2.32 12.20
N GLY A 260 -13.83 -2.83 12.74
CA GLY A 260 -15.02 -2.02 13.03
C GLY A 260 -14.74 -0.89 14.02
N PHE A 261 -14.03 -1.16 15.12
CA PHE A 261 -13.63 -0.15 16.10
C PHE A 261 -12.65 0.88 15.51
N THR A 262 -11.68 0.44 14.72
CA THR A 262 -10.73 1.34 14.04
C THR A 262 -11.45 2.24 13.04
N MET A 263 -12.41 1.69 12.29
CA MET A 263 -13.26 2.47 11.39
C MET A 263 -14.12 3.49 12.14
N MET A 264 -14.80 3.09 13.23
CA MET A 264 -15.60 4.02 14.03
C MET A 264 -14.73 5.16 14.58
N PHE A 265 -13.54 4.85 15.10
CA PHE A 265 -12.61 5.86 15.59
C PHE A 265 -12.15 6.82 14.49
N VAL A 266 -11.74 6.32 13.32
CA VAL A 266 -11.33 7.19 12.20
C VAL A 266 -12.49 8.04 11.69
N LEU A 267 -13.70 7.48 11.63
CA LEU A 267 -14.91 8.21 11.24
C LEU A 267 -15.26 9.31 12.25
N ASP A 268 -15.15 9.03 13.54
CA ASP A 268 -15.39 10.04 14.60
C ASP A 268 -14.36 11.17 14.52
N VAL A 269 -13.07 10.87 14.33
CA VAL A 269 -12.02 11.88 14.15
C VAL A 269 -12.24 12.72 12.89
N SER A 270 -12.74 12.13 11.80
CA SER A 270 -13.01 12.83 10.54
C SER A 270 -14.20 13.80 10.60
N GLN A 271 -15.05 13.71 11.63
CA GLN A 271 -16.22 14.57 11.81
C GLN A 271 -15.92 15.89 12.56
N PHE A 272 -14.73 16.07 13.12
CA PHE A 272 -14.36 17.30 13.83
C PHE A 272 -13.92 18.38 12.83
N PRO A 273 -14.68 19.50 12.66
CA PRO A 273 -14.44 20.44 11.58
C PRO A 273 -13.25 21.39 11.78
N ASN A 274 -12.66 21.42 12.98
CA ASN A 274 -11.63 22.39 13.37
C ASN A 274 -10.72 21.81 14.46
N SER A 275 -9.79 20.92 14.11
CA SER A 275 -8.67 20.63 14.99
C SER A 275 -7.37 20.67 14.19
N ASP A 276 -6.50 21.60 14.58
CA ASP A 276 -5.06 21.50 14.42
C ASP A 276 -4.58 20.20 15.09
N LEU A 277 -4.82 19.06 14.43
CA LEU A 277 -4.53 17.74 14.98
C LEU A 277 -3.03 17.46 14.86
N CYS A 278 -2.29 18.12 15.75
CA CYS A 278 -0.98 17.68 16.21
C CYS A 278 -1.15 16.34 16.94
N GLY A 279 -0.75 15.25 16.28
CA GLY A 279 -0.43 13.99 16.95
C GLY A 279 -1.59 13.01 17.13
N LEU A 280 -1.46 11.86 16.47
CA LEU A 280 -2.18 10.64 16.82
C LEU A 280 -1.52 10.04 18.08
N VAL A 281 -2.19 10.11 19.24
CA VAL A 281 -1.78 9.39 20.46
C VAL A 281 -2.72 8.21 20.65
N LEU A 282 -2.22 7.01 20.38
CA LEU A 282 -2.90 5.75 20.70
C LEU A 282 -2.45 5.32 22.09
N HIS A 283 -3.34 5.40 23.08
CA HIS A 283 -3.14 4.79 24.39
C HIS A 283 -3.92 3.48 24.45
N GLY A 284 -3.22 2.35 24.43
CA GLY A 284 -3.80 1.03 24.66
C GLY A 284 -3.51 0.55 26.08
N SER A 285 -4.54 0.48 26.92
CA SER A 285 -4.51 -0.31 28.16
C SER A 285 -5.22 -1.63 27.89
N VAL A 286 -4.49 -2.75 27.81
CA VAL A 286 -4.78 -4.03 28.49
C VAL A 286 -3.47 -4.80 28.66
#